data_AF-A0A7U9S525-F1
#
_entry.id   AF-A0A7U9S525-F1
#
_cell.length_a   1.000
_cell.length_b   1.000
_cell.length_c   1.000
_cell.angle_alpha   90.00
_cell.angle_beta   90.00
_cell.angle_gamma   90.00
#
_symmetry.space_group_name_H-M   'P 1'
#
loop_
_entity.id
_entity.type
_entity.pdbx_description
1 polymer ?
#
loop_
_entity_poly.entity_id
_entity_poly.type
_entity_poly.pdbx_seq_one_letter_code
_entity_poly.pdbx_strand_id
1 'polypeptide(L)'
;MLRGPAGTGKTEGAKAIAAGLHLPYRCITCSANTEIFDLLGQILPDVDEKQLSLVGELPSFQDITLDPATAYEKLTGTYDEKVSENTVYEELIHHISEEMKQKQTATSNRQQFRYVDTPLVEAIRNGYLVEIQEPTVIANPGVLVGLNSLLDRCNSVFLPNGEVIHRHPDTTIVVTTNHDYAGCRPMNQSVISRMNMVIDMDEPDEETMVERVLAITGCSDKKSVRTMTQIVRSIAQYCQDNLITDGCCGVRELIAWVQSFMVCGDIQEAAHYTILSSVTADSESRIEIEGSCLDTVLAS
;
A
#
# COMPACT_ATOMS: atom_id res chain seq x y z
N MET A 1 -4.16 -1.05 19.77
CA MET A 1 -4.49 0.08 18.88
C MET A 1 -3.52 1.22 19.17
N LEU A 2 -2.86 1.74 18.14
CA LEU A 2 -1.99 2.91 18.20
C LEU A 2 -2.69 4.05 17.47
N ARG A 3 -2.86 5.19 18.13
CA ARG A 3 -3.64 6.31 17.60
C ARG A 3 -2.92 7.63 17.86
N GLY A 4 -2.92 8.55 16.90
CA GLY A 4 -2.17 9.81 17.01
C GLY A 4 -1.95 10.50 15.65
N PRO A 5 -1.34 11.69 15.61
CA PRO A 5 -1.09 12.44 14.38
C PRO A 5 -0.27 11.66 13.33
N ALA A 6 -0.35 12.08 12.06
CA ALA A 6 0.45 11.47 11.00
C ALA A 6 1.96 11.62 11.29
N GLY A 7 2.78 10.65 10.89
CA GLY A 7 4.24 10.74 11.06
C GLY A 7 4.79 10.47 12.47
N THR A 8 3.94 10.20 13.47
CA THR A 8 4.36 9.85 14.85
C THR A 8 5.05 8.49 14.99
N GLY A 9 5.09 7.68 13.93
CA GLY A 9 5.76 6.37 13.91
C GLY A 9 4.89 5.19 14.34
N LYS A 10 3.55 5.30 14.28
CA LYS A 10 2.61 4.21 14.63
C LYS A 10 2.93 2.88 13.92
N THR A 11 3.17 2.93 12.60
CA THR A 11 3.51 1.75 11.80
C THR A 11 4.87 1.15 12.20
N GLU A 12 5.86 1.99 12.48
CA GLU A 12 7.15 1.51 13.00
C GLU A 12 7.01 0.92 14.41
N GLY A 13 6.11 1.45 15.23
CA GLY A 13 5.72 0.84 16.50
C GLY A 13 5.13 -0.55 16.33
N ALA A 14 4.25 -0.76 15.34
CA ALA A 14 3.69 -2.08 15.03
C ALA A 14 4.78 -3.08 14.60
N LYS A 15 5.74 -2.65 13.77
CA LYS A 15 6.90 -3.46 13.36
C LYS A 15 7.81 -3.77 14.54
N ALA A 16 8.05 -2.82 15.43
CA ALA A 16 8.85 -3.02 16.64
C ALA A 16 8.20 -4.06 17.58
N ILE A 17 6.88 -4.03 17.72
CA ILE A 17 6.14 -5.05 18.47
C ILE A 17 6.32 -6.43 17.81
N ALA A 18 6.21 -6.52 16.48
CA ALA A 18 6.39 -7.78 15.76
C ALA A 18 7.81 -8.35 15.97
N ALA A 19 8.83 -7.50 15.86
CA ALA A 19 10.22 -7.86 16.11
C ALA A 19 10.44 -8.31 17.56
N GLY A 20 9.86 -7.60 18.54
CA GLY A 20 9.97 -7.94 19.96
C GLY A 20 9.25 -9.23 20.35
N LEU A 21 8.18 -9.60 19.63
CA LEU A 21 7.47 -10.86 19.80
C LEU A 21 8.04 -12.00 18.94
N HIS A 22 9.04 -11.72 18.09
CA HIS A 22 9.59 -12.66 17.11
C HIS A 22 8.54 -13.24 16.15
N LEU A 23 7.51 -12.45 15.83
CA LEU A 23 6.44 -12.85 14.91
C LEU A 23 6.67 -12.24 13.52
N PRO A 24 6.39 -12.97 12.43
CA PRO A 24 6.32 -12.37 11.11
C PRO A 24 5.31 -11.22 11.08
N TYR A 25 5.62 -10.20 10.28
CA TYR A 25 4.78 -9.02 10.15
C TYR A 25 4.02 -9.03 8.82
N ARG A 26 2.72 -8.76 8.90
CA ARG A 26 1.82 -8.50 7.77
C ARG A 26 1.11 -7.18 7.98
N CYS A 27 0.81 -6.46 6.90
CA CYS A 27 0.05 -5.22 6.96
C CYS A 27 -1.04 -5.20 5.90
N ILE A 28 -2.14 -4.53 6.22
CA ILE A 28 -3.19 -4.17 5.28
C ILE A 28 -3.49 -2.69 5.47
N THR A 29 -3.47 -1.96 4.36
CA THR A 29 -3.85 -0.56 4.32
C THR A 29 -5.29 -0.44 3.86
N CYS A 30 -6.14 0.17 4.68
CA CYS A 30 -7.53 0.39 4.36
C CYS A 30 -7.70 1.66 3.50
N SER A 31 -8.72 1.64 2.66
CA SER A 31 -9.13 2.75 1.80
C SER A 31 -10.63 2.99 1.96
N ALA A 32 -11.14 4.08 1.37
CA ALA A 32 -12.57 4.39 1.42
C ALA A 32 -13.44 3.27 0.82
N ASN A 33 -12.92 2.58 -0.20
CA ASN A 33 -13.63 1.52 -0.92
C ASN A 33 -13.32 0.11 -0.39
N THR A 34 -12.55 -0.01 0.70
CA THR A 34 -12.21 -1.32 1.26
C THR A 34 -13.47 -2.06 1.68
N GLU A 35 -13.64 -3.26 1.14
CA GLU A 35 -14.74 -4.17 1.45
C GLU A 35 -14.29 -5.32 2.35
N ILE A 36 -15.26 -6.11 2.83
CA ILE A 36 -14.96 -7.27 3.67
C ILE A 36 -14.13 -8.33 2.93
N PHE A 37 -14.28 -8.44 1.60
CA PHE A 37 -13.53 -9.39 0.78
C PHE A 37 -12.07 -8.99 0.59
N ASP A 38 -11.73 -7.71 0.70
CA ASP A 38 -10.33 -7.25 0.68
C ASP A 38 -9.59 -7.66 1.97
N LEU A 39 -10.35 -7.89 3.05
CA LEU A 39 -9.84 -8.30 4.35
C LEU A 39 -9.89 -9.80 4.54
N LEU A 40 -10.94 -10.47 4.07
CA LEU A 40 -11.14 -11.90 4.28
C LEU A 40 -10.83 -12.75 3.06
N GLY A 41 -10.63 -12.19 1.87
CA GLY A 41 -10.28 -12.96 0.67
C GLY A 41 -11.36 -12.94 -0.39
N GLN A 42 -10.90 -13.16 -1.62
CA GLN A 42 -11.71 -13.14 -2.82
C GLN A 42 -11.64 -14.50 -3.53
N ILE A 43 -12.73 -14.84 -4.20
CA ILE A 43 -12.78 -16.00 -5.09
C ILE A 43 -12.49 -15.48 -6.49
N LEU A 44 -11.33 -15.84 -7.04
CA LEU A 44 -10.92 -15.44 -8.38
C LEU A 44 -11.07 -16.62 -9.34
N PRO A 45 -11.45 -16.38 -10.61
CA PRO A 45 -11.36 -17.40 -11.64
C PRO A 45 -9.88 -17.78 -11.81
N ASP A 46 -9.61 -19.08 -11.81
CA ASP A 46 -8.29 -19.65 -12.05
C ASP A 46 -8.01 -19.52 -13.55
N VAL A 47 -7.39 -18.42 -13.93
CA VAL A 47 -6.75 -18.28 -15.24
C VAL A 47 -5.42 -19.02 -15.15
N ASP A 48 -5.41 -20.28 -15.56
CA ASP A 48 -4.18 -21.06 -15.71
C ASP A 48 -3.19 -20.28 -16.60
N GLU A 49 -2.18 -19.62 -16.02
CA GLU A 49 -1.08 -19.00 -16.79
C GLU A 49 -0.35 -20.05 -17.64
N LYS A 50 -0.43 -21.33 -17.25
CA LYS A 50 0.07 -22.47 -18.04
C LYS A 50 -0.67 -22.65 -19.37
N GLN A 51 -1.90 -22.17 -19.52
CA GLN A 51 -2.62 -22.28 -20.79
C GLN A 51 -2.01 -21.39 -21.90
N LEU A 52 -1.23 -20.35 -21.57
CA LEU A 52 -0.47 -19.57 -22.55
C LEU A 52 0.87 -20.22 -22.96
N SER A 53 1.37 -21.20 -22.20
CA SER A 53 2.68 -21.83 -22.49
C SER A 53 2.66 -22.83 -23.66
N LEU A 54 1.48 -23.15 -24.20
CA LEU A 54 1.32 -23.98 -25.41
C LEU A 54 1.54 -23.21 -26.71
N VAL A 55 1.78 -21.90 -26.65
CA VAL A 55 2.20 -21.07 -27.81
C VAL A 55 3.66 -21.37 -28.23
N GLY A 56 4.36 -22.29 -27.53
CA GLY A 56 5.74 -22.66 -27.85
C GLY A 56 5.95 -23.50 -29.12
N GLU A 57 4.90 -24.11 -29.68
CA GLU A 57 5.02 -24.98 -30.87
C GLU A 57 4.50 -24.35 -32.18
N LEU A 58 3.84 -23.19 -32.12
CA LEU A 58 3.33 -22.50 -33.30
C LEU A 58 4.45 -21.68 -33.97
N PRO A 59 4.49 -21.61 -35.32
CA PRO A 59 5.44 -20.77 -36.02
C PRO A 59 5.23 -19.31 -35.65
N SER A 60 6.33 -18.60 -35.37
CA SER A 60 6.28 -17.17 -35.08
C SER A 60 5.96 -16.37 -36.34
N PHE A 61 5.53 -15.11 -36.17
CA PHE A 61 5.38 -14.17 -37.29
C PHE A 61 6.67 -14.05 -38.11
N GLN A 62 7.83 -14.14 -37.47
CA GLN A 62 9.12 -14.08 -38.13
C GLN A 62 9.42 -15.34 -38.96
N ASP A 63 8.99 -16.51 -38.50
CA ASP A 63 9.13 -17.77 -39.25
C ASP A 63 8.26 -17.77 -40.52
N ILE A 64 7.04 -17.21 -40.43
CA ILE A 64 6.10 -17.12 -41.57
C ILE A 64 6.65 -16.19 -42.66
N THR A 65 7.27 -15.07 -42.28
CA THR A 65 7.90 -14.15 -43.24
C THR A 65 9.18 -14.72 -43.86
N LEU A 66 9.93 -15.53 -43.12
CA LEU A 66 11.17 -16.13 -43.62
C LEU A 66 10.92 -17.34 -44.53
N ASP A 67 9.94 -18.18 -44.18
CA ASP A 67 9.59 -19.40 -44.92
C ASP A 67 8.10 -19.77 -44.74
N PRO A 68 7.21 -19.21 -45.57
CA PRO A 68 5.77 -19.45 -45.45
C PRO A 68 5.40 -20.91 -45.77
N ALA A 69 6.14 -21.61 -46.64
CA ALA A 69 5.85 -22.99 -47.01
C ALA A 69 6.09 -23.95 -45.83
N THR A 70 7.21 -23.79 -45.13
CA THR A 70 7.54 -24.59 -43.94
C THR A 70 6.61 -24.26 -42.76
N ALA A 71 6.22 -22.99 -42.59
CA ALA A 71 5.26 -22.59 -41.57
C ALA A 71 3.86 -23.19 -41.85
N TYR A 72 3.44 -23.22 -43.11
CA TYR A 72 2.17 -23.83 -43.53
C TYR A 72 2.17 -25.35 -43.35
N GLU A 73 3.28 -26.04 -43.67
CA GLU A 73 3.43 -27.47 -43.43
C GLU A 73 3.32 -27.80 -41.93
N LYS A 74 3.91 -26.99 -41.05
CA LYS A 74 3.76 -27.18 -39.60
C LYS A 74 2.32 -27.02 -39.10
N LEU A 75 1.54 -26.12 -39.70
CA LEU A 75 0.16 -25.85 -39.28
C LEU A 75 -0.86 -26.85 -39.84
N THR A 76 -0.64 -27.34 -41.06
CA THR A 76 -1.61 -28.15 -41.82
C THR A 76 -1.17 -29.59 -42.07
N GLY A 77 0.13 -29.88 -41.92
CA GLY A 77 0.75 -31.16 -42.30
C GLY A 77 0.98 -31.30 -43.81
N THR A 78 0.70 -30.26 -44.61
CA THR A 78 0.85 -30.29 -46.07
C THR A 78 1.82 -29.22 -46.56
N TYR A 79 2.79 -29.63 -47.37
CA TYR A 79 3.78 -28.72 -47.97
C TYR A 79 3.26 -28.12 -49.27
N ASP A 80 3.18 -26.79 -49.33
CA ASP A 80 2.87 -26.03 -50.54
C ASP A 80 3.89 -24.91 -50.74
N GLU A 81 4.71 -25.06 -51.78
CA GLU A 81 5.79 -24.13 -52.11
C GLU A 81 5.30 -22.77 -52.65
N LYS A 82 4.01 -22.66 -53.02
CA LYS A 82 3.40 -21.43 -53.58
C LYS A 82 2.47 -20.71 -52.61
N VAL A 83 2.39 -21.15 -51.36
CA VAL A 83 1.52 -20.55 -50.36
C VAL A 83 1.94 -19.11 -50.05
N SER A 84 0.96 -18.22 -49.94
CA SER A 84 1.20 -16.81 -49.61
C SER A 84 1.22 -16.61 -48.09
N GLU A 85 2.01 -15.66 -47.60
CA GLU A 85 2.07 -15.31 -46.16
C GLU A 85 0.68 -15.07 -45.55
N ASN A 86 -0.19 -14.36 -46.28
CA ASN A 86 -1.56 -14.07 -45.84
C ASN A 86 -2.37 -15.36 -45.61
N THR A 87 -2.22 -16.35 -46.49
CA THR A 87 -2.89 -17.64 -46.35
C THR A 87 -2.39 -18.39 -45.11
N VAL A 88 -1.09 -18.30 -44.80
CA VAL A 88 -0.51 -18.90 -43.58
C VAL A 88 -1.01 -18.19 -42.32
N TYR A 89 -1.15 -16.87 -42.35
CA TYR A 89 -1.71 -16.11 -41.22
C TYR A 89 -3.17 -16.44 -40.96
N GLU A 90 -4.00 -16.52 -42.01
CA GLU A 90 -5.40 -16.93 -41.89
C GLU A 90 -5.52 -18.33 -41.29
N GLU A 91 -4.66 -19.26 -41.73
CA GLU A 91 -4.65 -20.63 -41.22
C GLU A 91 -4.17 -20.71 -39.76
N LEU A 92 -3.17 -19.89 -39.37
CA LEU A 92 -2.72 -19.79 -37.98
C LEU A 92 -3.83 -19.27 -37.06
N ILE A 93 -4.54 -18.23 -37.48
CA ILE A 93 -5.69 -17.69 -36.73
C ILE A 93 -6.81 -18.74 -36.62
N HIS A 94 -7.08 -19.44 -37.73
CA HIS A 94 -8.08 -20.51 -37.76
C HIS A 94 -7.71 -21.66 -36.80
N HIS A 95 -6.45 -22.12 -36.82
CA HIS A 95 -5.95 -23.18 -35.95
C HIS A 95 -6.05 -22.79 -34.46
N ILE A 96 -5.66 -21.55 -34.11
CA ILE A 96 -5.82 -21.02 -32.74
C ILE A 96 -7.30 -20.97 -32.34
N SER A 97 -8.18 -20.56 -33.25
CA SER A 97 -9.61 -20.45 -32.98
C SER A 97 -10.29 -21.81 -32.78
N GLU A 98 -9.88 -22.82 -33.54
CA GLU A 98 -10.41 -24.19 -33.43
C GLU A 98 -9.86 -24.89 -32.18
N GLU A 99 -8.58 -24.72 -31.86
CA GLU A 99 -7.98 -25.13 -30.58
C GLU A 99 -8.75 -24.53 -29.38
N MET A 100 -9.06 -23.24 -29.43
CA MET A 100 -9.83 -22.53 -28.40
C MET A 100 -11.26 -23.09 -28.27
N LYS A 101 -11.95 -23.36 -29.39
CA LYS A 101 -13.32 -23.93 -29.38
C LYS A 101 -13.36 -25.38 -28.90
N GLN A 102 -12.39 -26.21 -29.30
CA GLN A 102 -12.29 -27.61 -28.86
C GLN A 102 -11.99 -27.68 -27.36
N LYS A 103 -11.14 -26.78 -26.84
CA LYS A 103 -10.89 -26.69 -25.39
C LYS A 103 -12.08 -26.12 -24.62
N GLN A 104 -12.86 -25.18 -25.17
CA GLN A 104 -14.11 -24.72 -24.54
C GLN A 104 -15.21 -25.79 -24.46
N THR A 105 -15.33 -26.63 -25.49
CA THR A 105 -16.28 -27.75 -25.51
C THR A 105 -15.84 -28.89 -24.59
N ALA A 106 -14.53 -29.14 -24.43
CA ALA A 106 -13.98 -30.08 -23.44
C ALA A 106 -14.05 -29.56 -21.99
N THR A 107 -14.00 -28.24 -21.78
CA THR A 107 -13.98 -27.58 -20.44
C THR A 107 -15.37 -27.06 -20.03
N SER A 108 -16.45 -27.60 -20.60
CA SER A 108 -17.83 -27.19 -20.31
C SER A 108 -18.32 -27.48 -18.88
N ASN A 109 -17.47 -27.63 -17.86
CA ASN A 109 -17.96 -27.70 -16.47
C ASN A 109 -17.00 -27.35 -15.32
N ARG A 110 -15.84 -26.73 -15.54
CA ARG A 110 -15.03 -26.24 -14.40
C ARG A 110 -14.23 -25.01 -14.78
N GLN A 111 -14.88 -23.85 -14.73
CA GLN A 111 -14.17 -22.66 -14.29
C GLN A 111 -13.67 -22.99 -12.88
N GLN A 112 -12.40 -23.33 -12.78
CA GLN A 112 -11.77 -23.59 -11.50
C GLN A 112 -11.66 -22.23 -10.82
N PHE A 113 -12.17 -22.12 -9.60
CA PHE A 113 -12.09 -20.88 -8.83
C PHE A 113 -11.04 -21.09 -7.76
N ARG A 114 -10.09 -20.17 -7.65
CA ARG A 114 -9.08 -20.17 -6.60
C ARG A 114 -9.43 -19.11 -5.57
N TYR A 115 -9.46 -19.53 -4.31
CA TYR A 115 -9.53 -18.61 -3.19
C TYR A 115 -8.13 -18.06 -2.90
N VAL A 116 -8.01 -16.74 -2.81
CA VAL A 116 -6.75 -16.08 -2.46
C VAL A 116 -6.85 -15.56 -1.03
N ASP A 117 -5.99 -16.12 -0.16
CA ASP A 117 -5.85 -15.66 1.21
C ASP A 117 -5.33 -14.21 1.22
N THR A 118 -5.88 -13.40 2.11
CA THR A 118 -5.41 -12.04 2.37
C THR A 118 -4.32 -12.04 3.43
N PRO A 119 -3.54 -10.95 3.58
CA PRO A 119 -2.55 -10.86 4.66
C PRO A 119 -3.15 -11.05 6.07
N LEU A 120 -4.44 -10.71 6.26
CA LEU A 120 -5.17 -10.92 7.51
C LEU A 120 -5.43 -12.41 7.73
N VAL A 121 -5.94 -13.12 6.71
CA VAL A 121 -6.20 -14.56 6.79
C VAL A 121 -4.89 -15.33 7.00
N GLU A 122 -3.83 -14.99 6.26
CA GLU A 122 -2.49 -15.56 6.45
C GLU A 122 -2.01 -15.39 7.90
N ALA A 123 -2.17 -14.20 8.47
CA ALA A 123 -1.72 -13.91 9.83
C ALA A 123 -2.53 -14.65 10.91
N ILE A 124 -3.84 -14.80 10.68
CA ILE A 124 -4.74 -15.54 11.58
C ILE A 124 -4.41 -17.03 11.55
N ARG A 125 -4.15 -17.61 10.37
CA ARG A 125 -3.79 -19.03 10.22
C ARG A 125 -2.43 -19.37 10.85
N ASN A 126 -1.43 -18.52 10.63
CA ASN A 126 -0.04 -18.84 10.95
C ASN A 126 0.49 -18.20 12.24
N GLY A 127 -0.31 -17.40 12.95
CA GLY A 127 0.13 -16.77 14.20
C GLY A 127 1.04 -15.56 13.98
N TYR A 128 0.77 -14.73 12.98
CA TYR A 128 1.59 -13.56 12.70
C TYR A 128 1.07 -12.31 13.41
N LEU A 129 1.91 -11.27 13.45
CA LEU A 129 1.43 -9.94 13.75
C LEU A 129 0.85 -9.33 12.49
N VAL A 130 -0.40 -8.88 12.55
CA VAL A 130 -1.06 -8.15 11.47
C VAL A 130 -1.36 -6.72 11.89
N GLU A 131 -0.91 -5.76 11.09
CA GLU A 131 -1.28 -4.36 11.22
C GLU A 131 -2.44 -4.01 10.26
N ILE A 132 -3.53 -3.47 10.80
CA ILE A 132 -4.63 -2.87 10.04
C ILE A 132 -4.45 -1.35 10.10
N GLN A 133 -4.05 -0.77 8.98
CA GLN A 133 -3.75 0.66 8.86
C GLN A 133 -4.98 1.42 8.38
N GLU A 134 -5.28 2.53 9.07
CA GLU A 134 -6.31 3.51 8.72
C GLU A 134 -7.74 2.94 8.53
N PRO A 135 -8.23 2.04 9.41
CA PRO A 135 -9.60 1.50 9.28
C PRO A 135 -10.69 2.57 9.41
N THR A 136 -10.36 3.76 9.92
CA THR A 136 -11.24 4.94 10.00
C THR A 136 -11.58 5.54 8.65
N VAL A 137 -10.82 5.25 7.60
CA VAL A 137 -11.07 5.75 6.24
C VAL A 137 -12.17 4.96 5.53
N ILE A 138 -12.47 3.74 6.00
CA ILE A 138 -13.45 2.84 5.38
C ILE A 138 -14.84 3.49 5.35
N ALA A 139 -15.42 3.59 4.16
CA ALA A 139 -16.73 4.23 3.98
C ALA A 139 -17.90 3.36 4.47
N ASN A 140 -17.75 2.03 4.43
CA ASN A 140 -18.78 1.09 4.85
C ASN A 140 -18.54 0.61 6.30
N PRO A 141 -19.33 1.06 7.29
CA PRO A 141 -19.17 0.65 8.68
C PRO A 141 -19.37 -0.86 8.90
N GLY A 142 -20.10 -1.53 8.00
CA GLY A 142 -20.35 -2.97 8.06
C GLY A 142 -19.08 -3.81 7.96
N VAL A 143 -18.04 -3.30 7.30
CA VAL A 143 -16.74 -3.99 7.19
C VAL A 143 -16.06 -4.10 8.55
N LEU A 144 -16.04 -2.99 9.31
CA LEU A 144 -15.51 -2.96 10.68
C LEU A 144 -16.33 -3.84 11.63
N VAL A 145 -17.64 -3.91 11.44
CA VAL A 145 -18.51 -4.81 12.21
C VAL A 145 -18.21 -6.28 11.87
N GLY A 146 -17.93 -6.60 10.60
CA GLY A 146 -17.49 -7.94 10.18
C GLY A 146 -16.18 -8.36 10.84
N LEU A 147 -15.25 -7.41 11.03
CA LEU A 147 -14.02 -7.63 11.80
C LEU A 147 -14.26 -7.84 13.29
N ASN A 148 -15.40 -7.41 13.86
CA ASN A 148 -15.64 -7.60 15.29
C ASN A 148 -15.60 -9.08 15.69
N SER A 149 -16.06 -10.00 14.84
CA SER A 149 -16.00 -11.45 15.12
C SER A 149 -14.55 -11.95 15.31
N LEU A 150 -13.58 -11.33 14.62
CA LEU A 150 -12.15 -11.61 14.74
C LEU A 150 -11.52 -10.96 15.98
N LEU A 151 -12.02 -9.78 16.34
CA LEU A 151 -11.56 -9.02 17.50
C LEU A 151 -12.21 -9.50 18.81
N ASP A 152 -13.33 -10.22 18.72
CA ASP A 152 -14.03 -10.82 19.86
C ASP A 152 -13.33 -12.09 20.36
N ARG A 153 -13.75 -12.59 21.54
CA ARG A 153 -13.22 -13.82 22.14
C ARG A 153 -13.48 -15.07 21.29
N CYS A 154 -14.40 -15.00 20.34
CA CYS A 154 -14.81 -16.15 19.53
C CYS A 154 -13.71 -16.68 18.60
N ASN A 155 -12.58 -15.98 18.44
CA ASN A 155 -11.35 -16.49 17.80
C ASN A 155 -11.58 -17.18 16.44
N SER A 156 -12.68 -16.95 15.72
CA SER A 156 -12.97 -17.65 14.48
C SER A 156 -13.69 -16.74 13.49
N VAL A 157 -13.38 -16.89 12.20
CA VAL A 157 -14.08 -16.18 11.12
C VAL A 157 -14.47 -17.15 10.02
N PHE A 158 -15.65 -16.89 9.46
CA PHE A 158 -16.14 -17.57 8.28
C PHE A 158 -15.55 -16.90 7.03
N LEU A 159 -14.83 -17.68 6.25
CA LEU A 159 -14.28 -17.26 4.98
C LEU A 159 -15.33 -17.42 3.87
N PRO A 160 -15.28 -16.60 2.80
CA PRO A 160 -16.21 -16.70 1.67
C PRO A 160 -16.24 -18.07 0.97
N ASN A 161 -15.17 -18.86 1.10
CA ASN A 161 -15.07 -20.23 0.58
C ASN A 161 -15.83 -21.28 1.44
N GLY A 162 -16.48 -20.86 2.54
CA GLY A 162 -17.18 -21.74 3.48
C GLY A 162 -16.31 -22.32 4.59
N GLU A 163 -15.02 -22.01 4.61
CA GLU A 163 -14.09 -22.44 5.65
C GLU A 163 -14.26 -21.60 6.93
N VAL A 164 -14.08 -22.24 8.08
CA VAL A 164 -14.01 -21.56 9.38
C VAL A 164 -12.58 -21.62 9.87
N ILE A 165 -11.89 -20.49 9.85
CA ILE A 165 -10.54 -20.40 10.40
C ILE A 165 -10.60 -20.00 11.86
N HIS A 166 -9.71 -20.59 12.66
CA HIS A 166 -9.52 -20.24 14.06
C HIS A 166 -8.22 -19.46 14.20
N ARG A 167 -8.26 -18.38 14.97
CA ARG A 167 -7.12 -17.52 15.27
C ARG A 167 -6.09 -18.31 16.05
N HIS A 168 -4.88 -18.36 15.50
CA HIS A 168 -3.73 -18.94 16.18
C HIS A 168 -3.46 -18.19 17.50
N PRO A 169 -3.08 -18.88 18.60
CA PRO A 169 -2.85 -18.25 19.91
C PRO A 169 -1.86 -17.08 19.89
N ASP A 170 -0.87 -17.16 19.00
CA ASP A 170 0.19 -16.14 18.87
C ASP A 170 -0.20 -14.95 17.97
N THR A 171 -1.34 -15.03 17.25
CA THR A 171 -1.76 -13.94 16.35
C THR A 171 -1.99 -12.65 17.15
N THR A 172 -1.25 -11.60 16.79
CA THR A 172 -1.39 -10.27 17.38
C THR A 172 -1.95 -9.30 16.36
N ILE A 173 -3.04 -8.61 16.68
CA ILE A 173 -3.66 -7.62 15.79
C ILE A 173 -3.34 -6.22 16.30
N VAL A 174 -2.67 -5.43 15.47
CA VAL A 174 -2.39 -4.01 15.73
C VAL A 174 -3.24 -3.17 14.79
N VAL A 175 -3.96 -2.20 15.34
CA VAL A 175 -4.71 -1.22 14.55
C VAL A 175 -4.01 0.12 14.67
N THR A 176 -3.70 0.76 13.54
CA THR A 176 -3.09 2.10 13.50
C THR A 176 -4.03 3.10 12.83
N THR A 177 -4.29 4.23 13.48
CA THR A 177 -5.21 5.26 12.95
C THR A 177 -4.70 6.68 13.24
N ASN A 178 -5.05 7.61 12.36
CA ASN A 178 -4.79 9.04 12.53
C ASN A 178 -6.05 9.70 13.11
N HIS A 179 -5.90 10.60 14.07
CA HIS A 179 -7.03 11.34 14.65
C HIS A 179 -7.38 12.62 13.88
N ASP A 180 -6.40 13.25 13.23
CA ASP A 180 -6.52 14.63 12.72
C ASP A 180 -6.48 14.72 11.18
N TYR A 181 -6.71 13.61 10.49
CA TYR A 181 -6.61 13.56 9.02
C TYR A 181 -7.98 13.75 8.35
N ALA A 182 -8.04 14.66 7.36
CA ALA A 182 -9.25 14.91 6.58
C ALA A 182 -9.76 13.62 5.90
N GLY A 183 -11.01 13.26 6.16
CA GLY A 183 -11.64 12.03 5.64
C GLY A 183 -11.67 10.85 6.62
N CYS A 184 -11.04 10.96 7.81
CA CYS A 184 -11.22 9.97 8.87
C CYS A 184 -12.62 10.05 9.46
N ARG A 185 -13.32 8.91 9.49
CA ARG A 185 -14.59 8.77 10.21
C ARG A 185 -14.32 8.39 11.67
N PRO A 186 -15.19 8.81 12.61
CA PRO A 186 -15.08 8.35 13.99
C PRO A 186 -15.15 6.82 14.02
N MET A 187 -14.15 6.20 14.66
CA MET A 187 -14.11 4.74 14.73
C MET A 187 -15.31 4.23 15.54
N ASN A 188 -15.89 3.12 15.08
CA ASN A 188 -17.01 2.48 15.75
C ASN A 188 -16.60 2.06 17.18
N GLN A 189 -17.38 2.50 18.19
CA GLN A 189 -17.14 2.20 19.61
C GLN A 189 -17.05 0.69 19.88
N SER A 190 -17.72 -0.14 19.09
CA SER A 190 -17.65 -1.61 19.20
C SER A 190 -16.27 -2.19 18.87
N VAL A 191 -15.51 -1.55 17.98
CA VAL A 191 -14.14 -1.93 17.64
C VAL A 191 -13.21 -1.48 18.76
N ILE A 192 -13.38 -0.24 19.25
CA ILE A 192 -12.58 0.32 20.34
C ILE A 192 -12.72 -0.53 21.61
N SER A 193 -13.93 -0.94 21.98
CA SER A 193 -14.18 -1.74 23.19
C SER A 193 -13.57 -3.15 23.15
N ARG A 194 -13.17 -3.63 21.96
CA ARG A 194 -12.50 -4.92 21.76
C ARG A 194 -10.98 -4.81 21.73
N MET A 195 -10.43 -3.60 21.77
CA MET A 195 -8.99 -3.41 21.86
C MET A 195 -8.53 -3.60 23.30
N ASN A 196 -7.70 -4.61 23.55
CA ASN A 196 -7.11 -4.84 24.88
C ASN A 196 -6.22 -3.67 25.34
N MET A 197 -5.60 -2.98 24.38
CA MET A 197 -4.65 -1.89 24.63
C MET A 197 -4.87 -0.79 23.61
N VAL A 198 -5.04 0.44 24.10
CA VAL A 198 -5.11 1.65 23.29
C VAL A 198 -3.98 2.57 23.74
N ILE A 199 -3.10 2.93 22.83
CA ILE A 199 -1.96 3.83 23.06
C ILE A 199 -2.16 5.07 22.20
N ASP A 200 -2.27 6.21 22.87
CA ASP A 200 -2.13 7.53 22.25
C ASP A 200 -0.64 7.81 22.02
N MET A 201 -0.27 8.00 20.75
CA MET A 201 1.06 8.39 20.34
C MET A 201 1.06 9.90 20.11
N ASP A 202 1.62 10.61 21.09
CA ASP A 202 1.85 12.04 21.00
C ASP A 202 3.00 12.37 20.04
N GLU A 203 3.06 13.61 19.61
CA GLU A 203 4.21 14.10 18.87
C GLU A 203 5.46 14.05 19.76
N PRO A 204 6.58 13.54 19.23
CA PRO A 204 7.84 13.52 19.97
C PRO A 204 8.31 14.93 20.30
N ASP A 205 9.02 15.08 21.41
CA ASP A 205 9.67 16.34 21.77
C ASP A 205 10.78 16.70 20.76
N GLU A 206 11.26 17.95 20.80
CA GLU A 206 12.28 18.47 19.88
C GLU A 206 13.56 17.63 19.88
N GLU A 207 14.03 17.20 21.05
CA GLU A 207 15.28 16.46 21.15
C GLU A 207 15.12 15.06 20.55
N THR A 208 14.02 14.38 20.85
CA THR A 208 13.68 13.09 20.24
C THR A 208 13.51 13.20 18.72
N MET A 209 12.90 14.27 18.21
CA MET A 209 12.78 14.51 16.76
C MET A 209 14.14 14.66 16.10
N VAL A 210 15.01 15.50 16.66
CA VAL A 210 16.36 15.73 16.14
C VAL A 210 17.15 14.41 16.11
N GLU A 211 17.14 13.64 17.18
CA GLU A 211 17.84 12.35 17.24
C GLU A 211 17.31 11.34 16.21
N ARG A 212 15.99 11.25 16.05
CA ARG A 212 15.37 10.39 15.04
C ARG A 212 15.78 10.79 13.62
N VAL A 213 15.71 12.08 13.30
CA VAL A 213 16.03 12.57 11.96
C VAL A 213 17.52 12.38 11.65
N LEU A 214 18.41 12.63 12.61
CA LEU A 214 19.84 12.34 12.46
C LEU A 214 20.09 10.85 12.22
N ALA A 215 19.44 9.97 12.98
CA ALA A 215 19.58 8.53 12.84
C ALA A 215 19.07 8.00 11.48
N ILE A 216 17.99 8.59 10.95
CA ILE A 216 17.39 8.20 9.67
C ILE A 216 18.20 8.73 8.48
N THR A 217 18.59 10.01 8.53
CA THR A 217 19.24 10.69 7.40
C THR A 217 20.75 10.48 7.35
N GLY A 218 21.37 10.14 8.48
CA GLY A 218 22.82 10.08 8.61
C GLY A 218 23.50 11.45 8.62
N CYS A 219 22.74 12.55 8.75
CA CYS A 219 23.28 13.90 8.82
C CYS A 219 24.16 14.06 10.08
N SER A 220 25.33 14.68 9.94
CA SER A 220 26.24 14.96 11.05
C SER A 220 25.97 16.31 11.72
N ASP A 221 25.22 17.21 11.07
CA ASP A 221 24.99 18.57 11.56
C ASP A 221 23.74 18.66 12.45
N LYS A 222 23.92 18.32 13.74
CA LYS A 222 22.87 18.42 14.76
C LYS A 222 22.34 19.86 14.95
N LYS A 223 23.14 20.90 14.66
CA LYS A 223 22.69 22.29 14.84
C LYS A 223 21.68 22.67 13.78
N SER A 224 21.99 22.44 12.51
CA SER A 224 21.08 22.73 11.40
C SER A 224 19.78 21.93 11.51
N VAL A 225 19.86 20.62 11.83
CA VAL A 225 18.66 19.79 12.04
C VAL A 225 17.80 20.31 13.21
N ARG A 226 18.42 20.84 14.27
CA ARG A 226 17.68 21.45 15.38
C ARG A 226 16.93 22.71 14.95
N THR A 227 17.59 23.60 14.22
CA THR A 227 16.96 24.80 13.64
C THR A 227 15.79 24.42 12.73
N MET A 228 15.99 23.45 11.84
CA MET A 228 14.92 22.94 10.95
C MET A 228 13.74 22.35 11.75
N THR A 229 14.03 21.62 12.82
CA THR A 229 12.98 21.07 13.71
C THR A 229 12.17 22.17 14.38
N GLN A 230 12.83 23.23 14.88
CA GLN A 230 12.16 24.38 15.47
C GLN A 230 11.26 25.10 14.46
N ILE A 231 11.73 25.25 13.23
CA ILE A 231 10.96 25.86 12.14
C ILE A 231 9.74 25.01 11.82
N VAL A 232 9.87 23.69 11.66
CA VAL A 232 8.73 22.78 11.40
C VAL A 232 7.67 22.90 12.50
N ARG A 233 8.08 22.98 13.78
CA ARG A 233 7.14 23.18 14.89
C ARG A 233 6.45 24.55 14.82
N SER A 234 7.19 25.60 14.48
CA SER A 234 6.62 26.94 14.29
C SER A 234 5.61 26.96 13.14
N ILE A 235 5.93 26.30 12.03
CA ILE A 235 5.02 26.15 10.88
C ILE A 235 3.76 25.37 11.29
N ALA A 236 3.91 24.25 11.99
CA ALA A 236 2.77 23.45 12.46
C ALA A 236 1.85 24.27 13.37
N GLN A 237 2.42 25.06 14.30
CA GLN A 237 1.65 25.95 15.17
C GLN A 237 0.94 27.04 14.36
N TYR A 238 1.63 27.67 13.40
CA TYR A 238 1.03 28.68 12.52
C TYR A 238 -0.14 28.12 11.71
N CYS A 239 0.00 26.91 11.16
CA CYS A 239 -1.08 26.25 10.45
C CYS A 239 -2.28 25.97 11.35
N GLN A 240 -2.04 25.55 12.60
CA GLN A 240 -3.10 25.31 13.57
C GLN A 240 -3.83 26.60 13.95
N ASP A 241 -3.09 27.68 14.21
CA ASP A 241 -3.64 28.97 14.63
C ASP A 241 -4.45 29.64 13.51
N ASN A 242 -4.05 29.44 12.24
CA ASN A 242 -4.71 29.98 11.06
C ASN A 242 -5.69 29.00 10.38
N LEU A 243 -5.93 27.83 10.98
CA LEU A 243 -6.83 26.78 10.45
C LEU A 243 -6.47 26.30 9.03
N ILE A 244 -5.19 26.31 8.69
CA ILE A 244 -4.65 25.77 7.44
C ILE A 244 -4.62 24.24 7.58
N THR A 245 -5.45 23.57 6.78
CA THR A 245 -5.68 22.10 6.88
C THR A 245 -5.51 21.38 5.55
N ASP A 246 -5.09 22.10 4.49
CA ASP A 246 -4.99 21.60 3.13
C ASP A 246 -3.59 21.10 2.75
N GLY A 247 -2.65 21.07 3.70
CA GLY A 247 -1.31 20.54 3.50
C GLY A 247 -0.80 19.65 4.64
N CYS A 248 0.49 19.33 4.58
CA CYS A 248 1.16 18.41 5.49
C CYS A 248 2.44 19.06 6.04
N CYS A 249 2.59 19.01 7.36
CA CYS A 249 3.76 19.48 8.09
C CYS A 249 4.03 18.52 9.25
N GLY A 250 5.02 17.64 9.10
CA GLY A 250 5.37 16.69 10.15
C GLY A 250 6.78 16.12 10.01
N VAL A 251 7.05 15.03 10.74
CA VAL A 251 8.37 14.40 10.79
C VAL A 251 8.82 13.90 9.42
N ARG A 252 7.89 13.50 8.54
CA ARG A 252 8.21 13.02 7.19
C ARG A 252 8.77 14.15 6.32
N GLU A 253 8.13 15.32 6.36
CA GLU A 253 8.55 16.50 5.63
C GLU A 253 9.87 17.05 6.19
N LEU A 254 10.08 16.97 7.51
CA LEU A 254 11.37 17.27 8.14
C LEU A 254 12.49 16.36 7.63
N ILE A 255 12.25 15.04 7.51
CA ILE A 255 13.23 14.09 6.95
C ILE A 255 13.57 14.47 5.50
N ALA A 256 12.55 14.75 4.68
CA ALA A 256 12.75 15.16 3.29
C ALA A 256 13.53 16.48 3.20
N TRP A 257 13.24 17.45 4.08
CA TRP A 257 13.95 18.71 4.13
C TRP A 257 15.42 18.53 4.50
N VAL A 258 15.73 17.70 5.50
CA VAL A 258 17.13 17.40 5.88
C VAL A 258 17.87 16.66 4.76
N GLN A 259 17.23 15.72 4.07
CA GLN A 259 17.83 15.05 2.92
C GLN A 259 18.13 16.02 1.77
N SER A 260 17.22 16.95 1.50
CA SER A 260 17.41 18.02 0.51
C SER A 260 18.55 18.97 0.92
N PHE A 261 18.61 19.36 2.19
CA PHE A 261 19.71 20.15 2.75
C PHE A 261 21.08 19.45 2.60
N MET A 262 21.15 18.15 2.81
CA MET A 262 22.39 17.38 2.60
C MET A 262 22.88 17.40 1.14
N VAL A 263 22.00 17.66 0.18
CA VAL A 263 22.33 17.74 -1.25
C VAL A 263 22.66 19.18 -1.66
N CYS A 264 21.82 20.15 -1.30
CA CYS A 264 21.97 21.54 -1.73
C CYS A 264 22.97 22.32 -0.87
N GLY A 265 23.15 21.95 0.39
CA GLY A 265 23.98 22.67 1.36
C GLY A 265 23.35 23.96 1.89
N ASP A 266 22.12 24.27 1.50
CA ASP A 266 21.38 25.48 1.90
C ASP A 266 20.02 25.10 2.52
N ILE A 267 19.73 25.67 3.70
CA ILE A 267 18.52 25.40 4.47
C ILE A 267 17.29 26.02 3.81
N GLN A 268 17.40 27.25 3.30
CA GLN A 268 16.27 27.97 2.68
C GLN A 268 15.91 27.35 1.35
N GLU A 269 16.90 27.12 0.49
CA GLU A 269 16.66 26.51 -0.82
C GLU A 269 16.02 25.12 -0.67
N ALA A 270 16.52 24.32 0.27
CA ALA A 270 15.93 23.01 0.56
C ALA A 270 14.48 23.11 1.09
N ALA A 271 14.12 24.17 1.80
CA ALA A 271 12.78 24.36 2.37
C ALA A 271 11.72 24.57 1.28
N HIS A 272 12.06 25.35 0.25
CA HIS A 272 11.15 25.66 -0.87
C HIS A 272 10.68 24.42 -1.61
N TYR A 273 11.55 23.43 -1.80
CA TYR A 273 11.24 22.20 -2.52
C TYR A 273 10.61 21.10 -1.64
N THR A 274 10.56 21.31 -0.33
CA THR A 274 10.12 20.28 0.62
C THR A 274 8.98 20.84 1.49
N ILE A 275 9.28 21.32 2.69
CA ILE A 275 8.29 21.71 3.69
C ILE A 275 7.36 22.85 3.21
N LEU A 276 7.90 23.88 2.56
CA LEU A 276 7.08 25.00 2.09
C LEU A 276 6.18 24.60 0.91
N SER A 277 6.60 23.64 0.09
CA SER A 277 5.77 23.14 -1.01
C SER A 277 4.63 22.24 -0.54
N SER A 278 4.77 21.59 0.62
CA SER A 278 3.79 20.64 1.15
C SER A 278 2.83 21.25 2.18
N VAL A 279 3.18 22.39 2.79
CA VAL A 279 2.44 22.95 3.93
C VAL A 279 1.03 23.45 3.58
N THR A 280 0.81 23.98 2.38
CA THR A 280 -0.50 24.40 1.89
C THR A 280 -0.47 24.55 0.37
N ALA A 281 -1.61 24.35 -0.29
CA ALA A 281 -1.73 24.59 -1.72
C ALA A 281 -1.74 26.09 -2.05
N ASP A 282 -2.18 26.92 -1.10
CA ASP A 282 -2.30 28.36 -1.28
C ASP A 282 -0.91 29.05 -1.37
N SER A 283 -0.73 29.92 -2.37
CA SER A 283 0.56 30.59 -2.57
C SER A 283 0.76 31.77 -1.63
N GLU A 284 -0.30 32.48 -1.25
CA GLU A 284 -0.19 33.63 -0.35
C GLU A 284 0.18 33.16 1.06
N SER A 285 -0.54 32.15 1.57
CA SER A 285 -0.25 31.50 2.85
C SER A 285 1.18 30.95 2.92
N ARG A 286 1.72 30.40 1.82
CA ARG A 286 3.13 29.94 1.78
C ARG A 286 4.13 31.07 1.98
N ILE A 287 3.91 32.23 1.37
CA ILE A 287 4.77 33.41 1.51
C ILE A 287 4.71 33.93 2.95
N GLU A 288 3.52 33.95 3.56
CA GLU A 288 3.36 34.37 4.95
C GLU A 288 4.06 33.41 5.93
N ILE A 289 3.95 32.10 5.70
CA ILE A 289 4.61 31.06 6.51
C ILE A 289 6.13 31.19 6.39
N GLU A 290 6.65 31.41 5.18
CA GLU A 290 8.07 31.62 4.94
C GLU A 290 8.59 32.83 5.72
N GLY A 291 7.98 34.00 5.57
CA GLY A 291 8.41 35.20 6.30
C GLY A 291 8.26 35.09 7.82
N SER A 292 7.15 34.50 8.28
CA SER A 292 6.84 34.43 9.72
C SER A 292 7.64 33.35 10.46
N CYS A 293 7.87 32.20 9.83
CA CYS A 293 8.45 31.02 10.50
C CYS A 293 9.88 30.71 10.05
N LEU A 294 10.20 30.84 8.75
CA LEU A 294 11.51 30.48 8.22
C LEU A 294 12.50 31.63 8.44
N ASP A 295 12.18 32.82 7.91
CA ASP A 295 13.11 33.96 7.92
C ASP A 295 13.36 34.49 9.33
N THR A 296 12.32 34.55 10.17
CA THR A 296 12.44 35.01 11.55
C THR A 296 13.41 34.16 12.37
N VAL A 297 13.42 32.83 12.17
CA VAL A 297 14.26 31.89 12.91
C VAL A 297 15.68 31.81 12.32
N LEU A 298 15.84 32.00 11.02
CA LEU A 298 17.16 32.04 10.39
C LEU A 298 17.89 33.37 10.62
N ALA A 299 17.16 34.45 10.89
CA ALA A 299 17.73 35.76 11.23
C ALA A 299 18.14 35.91 12.70
N SER A 300 17.73 34.99 13.58
CA SER A 300 18.01 34.97 15.03
C SER A 300 19.23 34.14 15.40
#